data_AF-A0A819EZP5-F1
#
_entry.id   AF-A0A819EZP5-F1
#
_cell.length_a   1.000
_cell.length_b   1.000
_cell.length_c   1.000
_cell.angle_alpha   90.00
_cell.angle_beta   90.00
_cell.angle_gamma   90.00
#
_symmetry.space_group_name_H-M   'P 1'
#
loop_
_entity.id
_entity.type
_entity.pdbx_description
1 polymer ?
#
loop_
_entity_poly.entity_id
_entity_poly.type
_entity_poly.pdbx_seq_one_letter_code
_entity_poly.pdbx_strand_id
1 'polypeptide(L)'
;ILQRLIEDIERALKTVSDKITEQCKINNMPVEPKLPDNVKLNNVEQPTEDATEAYRMLKGAMKVSTLAMRLFLKTDEEYSLVLICANKPSLTLLNDICQELTIGLNAQAIAAIHLDSNNGEQSIPTTYEIETHADDACLTIKCSLLPKHTIRIMLTSPVFRSENFLNLDNTTRQQVAELNPDPIDMLNKNKCLEAAAEIRHSNWFTHCMLEQNSNIIVLRILRDLQYNQTPLSFLNLWCLTLLVYKCQNQPPNLLTSLFRSVFACLSSGILLPNQIGPGIIDPCEKELIDAAAYLTNEQRLSLTNYAQHIIRLIAFENYEKIFQFGSYQTEQLSSDINMK
;
A
#
# COMPACT_ATOMS: atom_id res chain seq x y z
N ILE A 1 -4.52 -10.32 15.58
CA ILE A 1 -3.41 -9.48 16.09
C ILE A 1 -3.01 -8.44 15.05
N LEU A 2 -2.57 -8.83 13.84
CA LEU A 2 -2.19 -7.88 12.79
C LEU A 2 -3.28 -6.83 12.47
N GLN A 3 -4.53 -7.25 12.28
CA GLN A 3 -5.62 -6.31 12.00
C GLN A 3 -5.79 -5.27 13.11
N ARG A 4 -5.69 -5.69 14.38
CA ARG A 4 -5.76 -4.80 15.54
C ARG A 4 -4.58 -3.82 15.56
N LEU A 5 -3.37 -4.28 15.27
CA LEU A 5 -2.19 -3.42 15.14
C LEU A 5 -2.38 -2.33 14.08
N ILE A 6 -2.99 -2.68 12.93
CA ILE A 6 -3.25 -1.72 11.86
C ILE A 6 -4.32 -0.71 12.30
N GLU A 7 -5.38 -1.15 12.97
CA GLU A 7 -6.40 -0.28 13.54
C GLU A 7 -5.83 0.66 14.62
N ASP A 8 -4.87 0.18 15.42
CA ASP A 8 -4.15 0.98 16.41
C ASP A 8 -3.32 2.09 15.74
N ILE A 9 -2.59 1.74 14.67
CA ILE A 9 -1.82 2.70 13.86
C ILE A 9 -2.75 3.71 13.18
N GLU A 10 -3.87 3.28 12.60
CA GLU A 10 -4.84 4.20 11.98
C GLU A 10 -5.41 5.20 12.99
N ARG A 11 -5.72 4.74 14.21
CA ARG A 11 -6.15 5.61 15.30
C ARG A 11 -5.06 6.57 15.74
N ALA A 12 -3.83 6.10 15.87
CA ALA A 12 -2.69 6.95 16.22
C ALA A 12 -2.44 8.02 15.15
N LEU A 13 -2.46 7.65 13.86
CA LEU A 13 -2.36 8.59 12.73
C LEU A 13 -3.47 9.64 12.74
N LYS A 14 -4.69 9.28 13.16
CA LYS A 14 -5.77 10.25 13.31
C LYS A 14 -5.44 11.28 14.39
N THR A 15 -4.93 10.85 15.55
CA THR A 15 -4.46 11.76 16.61
C THR A 15 -3.30 12.65 16.14
N VAL A 16 -2.34 12.08 15.40
CA VAL A 16 -1.24 12.85 14.78
C VAL A 16 -1.79 13.90 13.82
N SER A 17 -2.75 13.55 12.96
CA SER A 17 -3.43 14.47 12.06
C SER A 17 -4.08 15.63 12.81
N ASP A 18 -4.74 15.37 13.92
CA ASP A 18 -5.44 16.41 14.69
C ASP A 18 -4.44 17.37 15.35
N LYS A 19 -3.36 16.83 15.92
CA LYS A 19 -2.31 17.63 16.56
C LYS A 19 -1.51 18.50 15.58
N ILE A 20 -1.15 17.95 14.41
CA ILE A 20 -0.51 18.73 13.34
C ILE A 20 -1.46 19.82 12.83
N THR A 21 -2.77 19.53 12.72
CA THR A 21 -3.75 20.55 12.33
C THR A 21 -3.84 21.68 13.35
N GLU A 22 -3.78 21.38 14.65
CA GLU A 22 -3.73 22.39 15.71
C GLU A 22 -2.46 23.25 15.64
N GLN A 23 -1.30 22.64 15.41
CA GLN A 23 -0.03 23.37 15.22
C GLN A 23 -0.10 24.30 13.99
N CYS A 24 -0.65 23.83 12.87
CA CYS A 24 -0.85 24.64 11.67
C CYS A 24 -1.80 25.82 11.90
N LYS A 25 -2.85 25.65 12.71
CA LYS A 25 -3.73 26.76 13.11
C LYS A 25 -2.96 27.82 13.89
N ILE A 26 -2.18 27.41 14.89
CA ILE A 26 -1.42 28.32 15.75
C ILE A 26 -0.40 29.12 14.93
N ASN A 27 0.33 28.45 14.03
CA ASN A 27 1.37 29.09 13.21
C ASN A 27 0.81 30.07 12.17
N ASN A 28 -0.45 29.86 11.73
CA ASN A 28 -1.10 30.69 10.72
C ASN A 28 -2.14 31.66 11.29
N MET A 29 -2.25 31.79 12.62
CA MET A 29 -3.02 32.88 13.21
C MET A 29 -2.37 34.22 12.83
N PRO A 30 -3.14 35.22 12.35
CA PRO A 30 -2.60 36.56 12.16
C PRO A 30 -2.01 37.05 13.48
N VAL A 31 -0.76 37.51 13.47
CA VAL A 31 -0.19 38.24 14.60
C VAL A 31 -1.09 39.47 14.81
N GLU A 32 -1.88 39.48 15.89
CA GLU A 32 -2.70 40.64 16.22
C GLU A 32 -1.81 41.89 16.28
N PRO A 33 -2.13 42.98 15.56
CA PRO A 33 -1.47 44.25 15.80
C PRO A 33 -1.76 44.63 17.26
N LYS A 34 -0.70 44.84 18.05
CA LYS A 34 -0.82 45.36 19.42
C LYS A 34 -1.59 46.69 19.39
N LEU A 35 -2.88 46.65 19.66
CA LEU A 35 -3.71 47.82 19.91
C LEU A 35 -3.86 48.00 21.44
N PRO A 36 -3.81 49.25 21.93
CA PRO A 36 -3.67 49.54 23.35
C PRO A 36 -4.92 49.14 24.18
N ASP A 37 -4.65 48.79 25.44
CA ASP A 37 -5.58 48.27 26.44
C ASP A 37 -6.86 49.12 26.59
N ASN A 38 -7.99 48.66 26.02
CA ASN A 38 -9.36 48.74 26.60
C ASN A 38 -10.47 48.38 25.59
N VAL A 39 -10.52 47.15 25.10
CA VAL A 39 -11.75 46.59 24.54
C VAL A 39 -11.93 45.17 25.06
N LYS A 40 -13.02 44.93 25.79
CA LYS A 40 -13.44 43.59 26.20
C LYS A 40 -13.82 42.79 24.95
N LEU A 41 -12.97 41.86 24.51
CA LEU A 41 -13.35 40.85 23.51
C LEU A 41 -14.18 39.76 24.17
N ASN A 42 -15.51 39.90 24.11
CA ASN A 42 -16.40 38.75 24.17
C ASN A 42 -16.77 38.40 22.73
N ASN A 43 -16.17 37.31 22.24
CA ASN A 43 -16.59 36.43 21.13
C ASN A 43 -15.36 35.97 20.34
N VAL A 44 -14.69 34.93 20.85
CA VAL A 44 -13.91 34.06 19.97
C VAL A 44 -14.94 33.20 19.23
N GLU A 45 -15.33 33.62 18.05
CA GLU A 45 -16.13 32.78 17.16
C GLU A 45 -15.33 31.50 16.88
N GLN A 46 -15.93 30.35 17.19
CA GLN A 46 -15.35 29.06 16.80
C GLN A 46 -15.21 29.03 15.27
N PRO A 47 -14.05 28.63 14.73
CA PRO A 47 -13.89 28.52 13.28
C PRO A 47 -14.92 27.53 12.74
N THR A 48 -15.61 27.92 11.67
CA THR A 48 -16.54 27.05 10.94
C THR A 48 -15.83 25.79 10.43
N GLU A 49 -16.56 24.68 10.27
CA GLU A 49 -15.99 23.39 9.83
C GLU A 49 -15.14 23.54 8.54
N ASP A 50 -15.57 24.40 7.62
CA ASP A 50 -14.86 24.73 6.37
C ASP A 50 -13.48 25.39 6.60
N ALA A 51 -13.33 26.24 7.63
CA ALA A 51 -12.05 26.87 7.95
C ALA A 51 -11.06 25.84 8.55
N THR A 52 -11.56 24.86 9.30
CA THR A 52 -10.77 23.76 9.86
C THR A 52 -10.18 22.83 8.78
N GLU A 53 -10.92 22.58 7.70
CA GLU A 53 -10.42 21.74 6.60
C GLU A 53 -9.28 22.39 5.82
N ALA A 54 -9.23 23.72 5.77
CA ALA A 54 -8.16 24.47 5.12
C ALA A 54 -6.81 24.27 5.82
N TYR A 55 -6.79 24.16 7.16
CA TYR A 55 -5.55 23.93 7.94
C TYR A 55 -5.14 22.46 8.03
N ARG A 56 -5.95 21.54 7.49
CA ARG A 56 -5.71 20.11 7.62
C ARG A 56 -4.63 19.62 6.67
N MET A 57 -3.41 19.49 7.20
CA MET A 57 -2.24 19.00 6.46
C MET A 57 -2.34 17.52 6.09
N LEU A 58 -2.82 16.67 7.01
CA LEU A 58 -3.02 15.24 6.75
C LEU A 58 -4.48 14.99 6.38
N LYS A 59 -4.73 14.69 5.11
CA LYS A 59 -6.07 14.50 4.55
C LYS A 59 -6.64 13.11 4.85
N GLY A 60 -5.79 12.09 4.95
CA GLY A 60 -6.22 10.75 5.34
C GLY A 60 -5.11 9.69 5.23
N ALA A 61 -5.36 8.53 5.82
CA ALA A 61 -4.53 7.34 5.67
C ALA A 61 -5.34 6.26 4.95
N MET A 62 -4.71 5.54 4.02
CA MET A 62 -5.36 4.50 3.22
C MET A 62 -4.57 3.21 3.28
N LYS A 63 -5.29 2.09 3.42
CA LYS A 63 -4.76 0.74 3.19
C LYS A 63 -4.46 0.60 1.70
N VAL A 64 -3.32 0.03 1.34
CA VAL A 64 -2.95 -0.24 -0.07
C VAL A 64 -2.38 -1.64 -0.27
N SER A 65 -2.19 -2.03 -1.53
CA SER A 65 -1.56 -3.30 -1.92
C SER A 65 -2.26 -4.51 -1.26
N THR A 66 -1.50 -5.47 -0.73
CA THR A 66 -2.01 -6.69 -0.08
C THR A 66 -3.06 -6.41 1.01
N LEU A 67 -2.93 -5.28 1.71
CA LEU A 67 -3.80 -4.88 2.80
C LEU A 67 -5.21 -4.51 2.33
N ALA A 68 -5.31 -3.68 1.29
CA ALA A 68 -6.59 -3.29 0.68
C ALA A 68 -7.18 -4.42 -0.16
N MET A 69 -6.34 -5.12 -0.92
CA MET A 69 -6.74 -6.15 -1.86
C MET A 69 -7.14 -7.47 -1.18
N ARG A 70 -6.96 -7.59 0.15
CA ARG A 70 -7.21 -8.80 0.95
C ARG A 70 -6.44 -10.02 0.46
N LEU A 71 -5.21 -9.82 0.00
CA LEU A 71 -4.40 -10.88 -0.63
C LEU A 71 -3.43 -11.58 0.32
N PHE A 72 -3.53 -11.37 1.64
CA PHE A 72 -2.60 -11.89 2.64
C PHE A 72 -2.27 -13.37 2.50
N LEU A 73 -0.97 -13.67 2.59
CA LEU A 73 -0.42 -15.01 2.76
C LEU A 73 0.27 -15.11 4.11
N LYS A 74 0.47 -16.34 4.60
CA LYS A 74 1.18 -16.60 5.87
C LYS A 74 2.66 -16.17 5.82
N THR A 75 3.21 -16.09 4.62
CA THR A 75 4.59 -15.69 4.33
C THR A 75 4.76 -14.18 4.18
N ASP A 76 3.66 -13.40 4.22
CA ASP A 76 3.74 -11.94 4.09
C ASP A 76 4.29 -11.31 5.37
N GLU A 77 5.39 -10.58 5.22
CA GLU A 77 6.07 -9.89 6.33
C GLU A 77 5.90 -8.36 6.25
N GLU A 78 5.57 -7.80 5.08
CA GLU A 78 5.41 -6.36 4.89
C GLU A 78 3.99 -5.95 4.53
N TYR A 79 3.51 -4.86 5.15
CA TYR A 79 2.22 -4.25 4.87
C TYR A 79 2.35 -2.76 4.63
N SER A 80 1.55 -2.20 3.72
CA SER A 80 1.68 -0.81 3.31
C SER A 80 0.43 0.01 3.58
N LEU A 81 0.64 1.21 4.12
CA LEU A 81 -0.33 2.29 4.23
C LEU A 81 0.18 3.50 3.44
N VAL A 82 -0.74 4.30 2.92
CA VAL A 82 -0.39 5.59 2.29
C VAL A 82 -1.04 6.73 3.08
N LEU A 83 -0.22 7.67 3.52
CA LEU A 83 -0.65 8.90 4.16
C LEU A 83 -0.70 10.03 3.13
N ILE A 84 -1.88 10.65 3.00
CA ILE A 84 -2.15 11.70 2.02
C ILE A 84 -1.96 13.06 2.68
N CYS A 85 -0.96 13.80 2.21
CA CYS A 85 -0.65 15.16 2.63
C CYS A 85 -1.31 16.17 1.68
N ALA A 86 -1.77 17.31 2.22
CA ALA A 86 -2.34 18.40 1.46
C ALA A 86 -1.29 19.01 0.52
N ASN A 87 -0.09 19.26 1.04
CA ASN A 87 1.04 19.82 0.32
C ASN A 87 2.10 18.75 0.04
N LYS A 88 3.10 19.09 -0.78
CA LYS A 88 4.24 18.22 -1.06
C LYS A 88 4.93 17.85 0.26
N PRO A 89 5.08 16.56 0.58
CA PRO A 89 5.65 16.11 1.82
C PRO A 89 7.15 16.46 1.87
N SER A 90 7.58 16.92 3.04
CA SER A 90 8.94 17.32 3.35
C SER A 90 9.56 16.40 4.40
N LEU A 91 10.88 16.43 4.53
CA LEU A 91 11.61 15.68 5.56
C LEU A 91 11.21 16.14 6.97
N THR A 92 11.02 17.44 7.14
CA THR A 92 10.47 18.04 8.38
C THR A 92 9.13 17.40 8.75
N LEU A 93 8.17 17.36 7.82
CA LEU A 93 6.87 16.74 8.05
C LEU A 93 6.99 15.25 8.38
N LEU A 94 7.87 14.52 7.70
CA LEU A 94 8.11 13.09 7.98
C LEU A 94 8.61 12.87 9.41
N ASN A 95 9.55 13.68 9.87
CA ASN A 95 10.09 13.61 11.22
C ASN A 95 9.06 14.01 12.28
N ASP A 96 8.26 15.05 12.02
CA ASP A 96 7.18 15.49 12.90
C ASP A 96 6.13 14.37 13.07
N ILE A 97 5.74 13.73 11.97
CA ILE A 97 4.84 12.57 12.00
C ILE A 97 5.45 11.42 12.79
N CYS A 98 6.74 11.13 12.61
CA CYS A 98 7.42 10.06 13.34
C CYS A 98 7.41 10.30 14.85
N GLN A 99 7.73 11.52 15.29
CA GLN A 99 7.74 11.89 16.71
C GLN A 99 6.34 11.77 17.32
N GLU A 100 5.34 12.35 16.67
CA GLU A 100 3.97 12.33 17.17
C GLU A 100 3.35 10.93 17.15
N LEU A 101 3.68 10.12 16.14
CA LEU A 101 3.24 8.73 16.07
C LEU A 101 3.86 7.88 17.17
N THR A 102 5.14 8.11 17.49
CA THR A 102 5.83 7.45 18.60
C THR A 102 5.14 7.76 19.92
N ILE A 103 4.79 9.02 20.16
CA ILE A 103 4.06 9.46 21.36
C ILE A 103 2.68 8.79 21.41
N GLY A 104 1.93 8.84 20.31
CA GLY A 104 0.58 8.29 20.22
C GLY A 104 0.52 6.78 20.47
N LEU A 105 1.42 6.02 19.84
CA LEU A 105 1.48 4.56 20.00
C LEU A 105 1.95 4.15 21.40
N ASN A 106 2.92 4.85 21.98
CA ASN A 106 3.36 4.59 23.36
C ASN A 106 2.25 4.90 24.37
N ALA A 107 1.51 6.00 24.20
CA ALA A 107 0.37 6.31 25.04
C ALA A 107 -0.73 5.24 24.96
N GLN A 108 -1.02 4.72 23.76
CA GLN A 108 -1.96 3.61 23.58
C GLN A 108 -1.48 2.31 24.23
N ALA A 109 -0.18 1.98 24.12
CA ALA A 109 0.40 0.81 24.77
C ALA A 109 0.29 0.90 26.30
N ILE A 110 0.60 2.07 26.88
CA ILE A 110 0.48 2.32 28.33
C ILE A 110 -0.99 2.19 28.76
N ALA A 111 -1.93 2.76 28.01
CA ALA A 111 -3.36 2.65 28.31
C ALA A 111 -3.85 1.19 28.28
N ALA A 112 -3.36 0.38 27.34
CA ALA A 112 -3.68 -1.05 27.27
C ALA A 112 -3.18 -1.82 28.51
N ILE A 113 -1.95 -1.54 28.96
CA ILE A 113 -1.39 -2.16 30.18
C ILE A 113 -2.24 -1.82 31.41
N HIS A 114 -2.69 -0.57 31.54
CA HIS A 114 -3.54 -0.15 32.66
C HIS A 114 -4.92 -0.81 32.64
N LEU A 115 -5.49 -1.08 31.47
CA LEU A 115 -6.76 -1.80 31.33
C LEU A 115 -6.61 -3.28 31.69
N ASP A 116 -5.53 -3.93 31.26
CA ASP A 116 -5.29 -5.36 31.49
C ASP A 116 -4.90 -5.65 32.96
N SER A 117 -4.22 -4.71 33.63
CA SER A 117 -3.89 -4.79 35.05
C SER A 117 -5.14 -4.86 35.94
N ASN A 118 -6.26 -4.28 35.51
CA ASN A 118 -7.55 -4.38 36.20
C ASN A 118 -8.23 -5.75 36.01
N ASN A 119 -7.82 -6.52 34.99
CA ASN A 119 -8.36 -7.84 34.65
C ASN A 119 -7.47 -9.01 35.14
N GLY A 120 -6.34 -8.73 35.80
CA GLY A 120 -5.50 -9.74 36.44
C GLY A 120 -4.58 -10.55 35.51
N GLU A 121 -4.50 -10.22 34.22
CA GLU A 121 -3.56 -10.83 33.29
C GLU A 121 -2.25 -10.02 33.21
N GLN A 122 -1.10 -10.69 33.32
CA GLN A 122 0.21 -10.08 33.07
C GLN A 122 0.35 -9.82 31.57
N SER A 123 0.02 -8.60 31.12
CA SER A 123 0.21 -8.21 29.72
C SER A 123 1.68 -7.87 29.44
N ILE A 124 2.23 -8.46 28.39
CA ILE A 124 3.58 -8.13 27.89
C ILE A 124 3.52 -6.70 27.35
N PRO A 125 4.39 -5.78 27.79
CA PRO A 125 4.37 -4.41 27.30
C PRO A 125 4.64 -4.39 25.80
N THR A 126 3.67 -3.89 25.04
CA THR A 126 3.81 -3.72 23.60
C THR A 126 4.69 -2.52 23.35
N THR A 127 5.78 -2.70 22.61
CA THR A 127 6.70 -1.63 22.21
C THR A 127 6.70 -1.50 20.70
N TYR A 128 6.95 -0.28 20.23
CA TYR A 128 6.96 0.08 18.82
C TYR A 128 8.30 0.70 18.47
N GLU A 129 8.94 0.16 17.44
CA GLU A 129 10.14 0.74 16.84
C GLU A 129 9.72 1.44 15.54
N ILE A 130 9.97 2.74 15.45
CA ILE A 130 9.62 3.56 14.28
C ILE A 130 10.90 4.14 13.69
N GLU A 131 11.11 3.89 12.39
CA GLU A 131 12.26 4.37 11.63
C GLU A 131 11.77 5.20 10.42
N THR A 132 12.45 6.30 10.13
CA THR A 132 12.16 7.15 8.96
C THR A 132 13.16 6.87 7.84
N HIS A 133 12.66 6.81 6.61
CA HIS A 133 13.44 6.56 5.39
C HIS A 133 13.18 7.69 4.40
N ALA A 134 14.06 8.69 4.40
CA ALA A 134 13.92 9.89 3.56
C ALA A 134 13.97 9.57 2.06
N ASP A 135 14.86 8.67 1.65
CA ASP A 135 15.08 8.30 0.24
C ASP A 135 13.87 7.62 -0.38
N ASP A 136 13.13 6.85 0.43
CA ASP A 136 11.92 6.11 0.05
C ASP A 136 10.62 6.87 0.39
N ALA A 137 10.72 8.09 0.92
CA ALA A 137 9.58 8.91 1.35
C ALA A 137 8.60 8.16 2.27
N CYS A 138 9.12 7.34 3.19
CA CYS A 138 8.32 6.47 4.04
C CYS A 138 8.83 6.38 5.48
N LEU A 139 7.99 5.82 6.35
CA LEU A 139 8.35 5.40 7.70
C LEU A 139 7.97 3.93 7.90
N THR A 140 8.72 3.21 8.72
CA THR A 140 8.49 1.79 9.02
C THR A 140 8.25 1.59 10.50
N ILE A 141 7.25 0.77 10.84
CA ILE A 141 6.83 0.47 12.20
C ILE A 141 6.98 -1.04 12.42
N LYS A 142 7.72 -1.42 13.47
CA LYS A 142 7.81 -2.79 13.96
C LYS A 142 7.20 -2.86 15.36
N CYS A 143 6.43 -3.91 15.62
CA CYS A 143 5.79 -4.15 16.90
C CYS A 143 6.43 -5.36 17.58
N SER A 144 6.73 -5.25 18.88
CA SER A 144 7.34 -6.36 19.64
C SER A 144 6.49 -7.63 19.69
N LEU A 145 5.17 -7.52 19.54
CA LEU A 145 4.25 -8.67 19.47
C LEU A 145 4.33 -9.42 18.14
N LEU A 146 4.78 -8.75 17.09
CA LEU A 146 4.81 -9.24 15.72
C LEU A 146 6.16 -8.87 15.07
N PRO A 147 7.30 -9.40 15.58
CA PRO A 147 8.64 -8.95 15.20
C PRO A 147 9.00 -9.23 13.74
N LYS A 148 8.34 -10.22 13.12
CA LYS A 148 8.50 -10.53 11.69
C LYS A 148 7.74 -9.57 10.78
N HIS A 149 6.77 -8.83 11.31
CA HIS A 149 5.90 -8.00 10.50
C HIS A 149 6.32 -6.53 10.55
N THR A 150 6.48 -5.93 9.38
CA THR A 150 6.84 -4.52 9.22
C THR A 150 5.69 -3.78 8.54
N ILE A 151 5.26 -2.68 9.13
CA ILE A 151 4.23 -1.80 8.55
C ILE A 151 4.92 -0.56 7.99
N ARG A 152 4.85 -0.40 6.67
CA ARG A 152 5.40 0.76 5.95
C ARG A 152 4.31 1.78 5.70
N ILE A 153 4.54 3.04 6.05
CA ILE A 153 3.65 4.16 5.76
C ILE A 153 4.35 5.10 4.79
N MET A 154 3.83 5.18 3.57
CA MET A 154 4.37 5.99 2.49
C MET A 154 3.65 7.34 2.44
N LEU A 155 4.38 8.43 2.22
CA LEU A 155 3.78 9.76 2.13
C LEU A 155 3.56 10.14 0.66
N THR A 156 2.41 10.73 0.37
CA THR A 156 2.12 11.29 -0.95
C THR A 156 1.29 12.56 -0.86
N SER A 157 1.20 13.28 -1.96
CA SER A 157 0.32 14.44 -2.09
C SER A 157 -0.33 14.44 -3.48
N PRO A 158 -1.63 14.78 -3.58
CA PRO A 158 -2.30 14.93 -4.87
C PRO A 158 -1.66 16.03 -5.74
N VAL A 159 -0.93 16.98 -5.13
CA VAL A 159 -0.24 18.08 -5.83
C VAL A 159 0.78 17.56 -6.85
N PHE A 160 1.49 16.46 -6.55
CA PHE A 160 2.49 15.90 -7.48
C PHE A 160 1.90 15.47 -8.82
N ARG A 161 0.63 15.03 -8.84
CA ARG A 161 -0.05 14.65 -10.08
C ARG A 161 -0.64 15.86 -10.79
N SER A 162 -1.05 16.90 -10.05
CA SER A 162 -1.53 18.16 -10.61
C SER A 162 -0.51 18.84 -11.52
N GLU A 163 0.78 18.71 -11.21
CA GLU A 163 1.87 19.26 -12.04
C GLU A 163 2.19 18.40 -13.27
N ASN A 164 1.98 17.09 -13.18
CA ASN A 164 2.27 16.15 -14.26
C ASN A 164 1.18 16.13 -15.34
N PHE A 165 0.10 16.92 -15.21
CA PHE A 165 -0.93 17.00 -16.24
C PHE A 165 -0.38 17.75 -17.47
N LEU A 166 0.01 16.98 -18.47
CA LEU A 166 0.51 17.46 -19.76
C LEU A 166 -0.49 18.32 -20.58
N ASN A 167 -1.69 18.60 -20.06
CA ASN A 167 -2.75 19.37 -20.73
C ASN A 167 -3.19 20.65 -20.00
N LEU A 168 -2.50 21.08 -18.93
CA LEU A 168 -2.68 22.45 -18.44
C LEU A 168 -1.78 23.40 -19.22
N ASP A 169 -2.34 24.53 -19.64
CA ASP A 169 -1.60 25.66 -20.21
C ASP A 169 -0.43 26.02 -19.28
N ASN A 170 0.69 26.47 -19.86
CA ASN A 170 1.89 26.83 -19.09
C ASN A 170 1.57 27.81 -17.95
N THR A 171 0.62 28.70 -18.17
CA THR A 171 0.11 29.67 -17.19
C THR A 171 -0.52 28.99 -15.96
N THR A 172 -1.32 27.94 -16.16
CA THR A 172 -1.98 27.25 -15.04
C THR A 172 -1.02 26.33 -14.29
N ARG A 173 -0.02 25.74 -14.96
CA ARG A 173 1.07 25.04 -14.27
C ARG A 173 1.89 25.98 -13.39
N GLN A 174 2.21 27.17 -13.91
CA GLN A 174 2.91 28.21 -13.14
C GLN A 174 2.07 28.65 -11.94
N GLN A 175 0.77 28.90 -12.10
CA GLN A 175 -0.11 29.25 -10.99
C GLN A 175 -0.19 28.14 -9.92
N VAL A 176 -0.28 26.86 -10.32
CA VAL A 176 -0.30 25.73 -9.37
C VAL A 176 1.04 25.59 -8.62
N ALA A 177 2.15 25.80 -9.32
CA ALA A 177 3.49 25.77 -8.73
C ALA A 177 3.75 26.99 -7.80
N GLU A 178 3.24 28.17 -8.14
CA GLU A 178 3.31 29.37 -7.30
C GLU A 178 2.48 29.25 -6.02
N LEU A 179 1.31 28.59 -6.10
CA LEU A 179 0.47 28.31 -4.93
C LEU A 179 1.03 27.20 -4.03
N ASN A 180 1.87 26.31 -4.57
CA ASN A 180 2.50 25.20 -3.84
C ASN A 180 4.00 25.10 -4.18
N PRO A 181 4.82 26.06 -3.69
CA PRO A 181 6.25 26.05 -3.95
C PRO A 181 6.88 24.76 -3.41
N ASP A 182 7.92 24.28 -4.09
CA ASP A 182 8.67 23.12 -3.64
C ASP A 182 9.33 23.43 -2.29
N PRO A 183 9.08 22.61 -1.24
CA PRO A 183 9.81 22.75 0.01
C PRO A 183 11.29 22.45 -0.22
N ILE A 184 12.16 23.14 0.52
CA ILE A 184 13.63 22.99 0.41
C ILE A 184 14.05 21.55 0.69
N ASP A 185 13.35 20.88 1.59
CA ASP A 185 13.57 19.52 2.07
C ASP A 185 12.52 18.54 1.53
N MET A 186 12.08 18.73 0.28
CA MET A 186 11.09 17.86 -0.38
C MET A 186 11.54 16.39 -0.43
N LEU A 187 10.62 15.49 -0.12
CA LEU A 187 10.85 14.05 -0.26
C LEU A 187 10.96 13.63 -1.74
N ASN A 188 11.44 12.41 -1.98
CA ASN A 188 11.62 11.88 -3.32
C ASN A 188 10.30 11.84 -4.10
N LYS A 189 10.17 12.73 -5.10
CA LYS A 189 8.97 12.88 -5.94
C LYS A 189 8.53 11.57 -6.58
N ASN A 190 9.46 10.74 -7.06
CA ASN A 190 9.12 9.47 -7.72
C ASN A 190 8.48 8.49 -6.73
N LYS A 191 9.00 8.41 -5.51
CA LYS A 191 8.46 7.55 -4.45
C LYS A 191 7.08 8.00 -3.98
N CYS A 192 6.86 9.31 -3.87
CA CYS A 192 5.53 9.85 -3.60
C CYS A 192 4.53 9.55 -4.74
N LEU A 193 4.97 9.57 -6.01
CA LEU A 193 4.14 9.20 -7.15
C LEU A 193 3.83 7.69 -7.18
N GLU A 194 4.79 6.83 -6.83
CA GLU A 194 4.59 5.39 -6.63
C GLU A 194 3.52 5.13 -5.56
N ALA A 195 3.60 5.81 -4.41
CA ALA A 195 2.60 5.71 -3.36
C ALA A 195 1.20 6.17 -3.82
N ALA A 196 1.12 7.22 -4.66
CA ALA A 196 -0.14 7.64 -5.27
C ALA A 196 -0.67 6.65 -6.34
N ALA A 197 0.21 5.91 -7.00
CA ALA A 197 -0.18 4.82 -7.90
C ALA A 197 -0.79 3.66 -7.12
N GLU A 198 -0.18 3.26 -6.00
CA GLU A 198 -0.69 2.20 -5.13
C GLU A 198 -2.10 2.49 -4.59
N ILE A 199 -2.42 3.76 -4.27
CA ILE A 199 -3.80 4.16 -3.92
C ILE A 199 -4.77 3.83 -5.08
N ARG A 200 -4.41 4.23 -6.31
CA ARG A 200 -5.27 4.02 -7.48
C ARG A 200 -5.42 2.54 -7.81
N HIS A 201 -4.32 1.78 -7.76
CA HIS A 201 -4.32 0.33 -7.96
C HIS A 201 -5.23 -0.36 -6.94
N SER A 202 -5.16 0.03 -5.68
CA SER A 202 -5.99 -0.51 -4.59
C SER A 202 -7.47 -0.17 -4.76
N ASN A 203 -7.79 1.07 -5.15
CA ASN A 203 -9.16 1.49 -5.43
C ASN A 203 -9.72 0.76 -6.65
N TRP A 204 -8.96 0.71 -7.75
CA TRP A 204 -9.34 -0.01 -8.96
C TRP A 204 -9.59 -1.49 -8.66
N PHE A 205 -8.71 -2.14 -7.89
CA PHE A 205 -8.90 -3.54 -7.50
C PHE A 205 -10.19 -3.77 -6.73
N THR A 206 -10.47 -2.89 -5.77
CA THR A 206 -11.69 -2.93 -4.95
C THR A 206 -12.94 -2.83 -5.81
N HIS A 207 -12.93 -1.98 -6.84
CA HIS A 207 -14.07 -1.79 -7.74
C HIS A 207 -14.17 -2.85 -8.85
N CYS A 208 -13.06 -3.41 -9.31
CA CYS A 208 -13.03 -4.22 -10.54
C CYS A 208 -12.82 -5.72 -10.30
N MET A 209 -12.26 -6.13 -9.16
CA MET A 209 -11.85 -7.51 -8.92
C MET A 209 -12.39 -8.12 -7.63
N LEU A 210 -12.66 -7.32 -6.61
CA LEU A 210 -12.95 -7.81 -5.26
C LEU A 210 -14.26 -8.59 -5.15
N GLU A 211 -15.25 -8.31 -6.02
CA GLU A 211 -16.54 -9.00 -6.00
C GLU A 211 -16.45 -10.48 -6.38
N GLN A 212 -15.45 -10.87 -7.18
CA GLN A 212 -15.30 -12.24 -7.67
C GLN A 212 -14.28 -13.02 -6.83
N ASN A 213 -14.77 -13.97 -6.04
CA ASN A 213 -13.92 -14.82 -5.21
C ASN A 213 -12.88 -15.62 -6.00
N SER A 214 -13.18 -16.03 -7.24
CA SER A 214 -12.23 -16.75 -8.11
C SER A 214 -10.95 -15.94 -8.35
N ASN A 215 -11.07 -14.64 -8.62
CA ASN A 215 -9.94 -13.74 -8.82
C ASN A 215 -9.01 -13.70 -7.60
N ILE A 216 -9.60 -13.55 -6.41
CA ILE A 216 -8.86 -13.46 -5.15
C ILE A 216 -8.11 -14.77 -4.86
N ILE A 217 -8.77 -15.91 -5.06
CA ILE A 217 -8.16 -17.21 -4.82
C ILE A 217 -7.05 -17.48 -5.84
N VAL A 218 -7.28 -17.21 -7.13
CA VAL A 218 -6.23 -17.36 -8.15
C VAL A 218 -5.04 -16.46 -7.87
N LEU A 219 -5.27 -15.20 -7.49
CA LEU A 219 -4.18 -14.29 -7.13
C LEU A 219 -3.37 -14.81 -5.94
N ARG A 220 -4.03 -15.31 -4.89
CA ARG A 220 -3.33 -15.91 -3.73
C ARG A 220 -2.51 -17.12 -4.14
N ILE A 221 -3.03 -18.01 -4.98
CA ILE A 221 -2.30 -19.17 -5.50
C ILE A 221 -1.08 -18.71 -6.32
N LEU A 222 -1.26 -17.73 -7.21
CA LEU A 222 -0.16 -17.22 -8.02
C LEU A 222 0.92 -16.55 -7.16
N ARG A 223 0.53 -15.78 -6.13
CA ARG A 223 1.45 -15.19 -5.15
C ARG A 223 2.22 -16.26 -4.37
N ASP A 224 1.56 -17.35 -3.97
CA ASP A 224 2.23 -18.49 -3.32
C ASP A 224 3.27 -19.13 -4.26
N LEU A 225 2.95 -19.29 -5.55
CA LEU A 225 3.92 -19.73 -6.54
C LEU A 225 5.09 -18.75 -6.71
N GLN A 226 4.90 -17.44 -6.53
CA GLN A 226 6.01 -16.47 -6.54
C GLN A 226 6.99 -16.73 -5.40
N TYR A 227 6.48 -17.11 -4.21
CA TYR A 227 7.29 -17.42 -3.04
C TYR A 227 8.18 -18.66 -3.24
N ASN A 228 7.71 -19.64 -4.01
CA ASN A 228 8.45 -20.87 -4.34
C ASN A 228 9.54 -20.67 -5.42
N GLN A 229 10.13 -19.47 -5.50
CA GLN A 229 11.21 -19.10 -6.43
C GLN A 229 10.92 -19.37 -7.91
N THR A 230 9.64 -19.32 -8.30
CA THR A 230 9.27 -19.51 -9.70
C THR A 230 9.55 -18.23 -10.52
N PRO A 231 9.64 -18.33 -11.85
CA PRO A 231 9.75 -17.15 -12.72
C PRO A 231 8.61 -16.12 -12.54
N LEU A 232 7.48 -16.50 -11.94
CA LEU A 232 6.41 -15.56 -11.60
C LEU A 232 6.88 -14.48 -10.62
N SER A 233 7.95 -14.71 -9.84
CA SER A 233 8.53 -13.73 -8.92
C SER A 233 9.02 -12.45 -9.63
N PHE A 234 9.24 -12.49 -10.95
CA PHE A 234 9.56 -11.30 -11.72
C PHE A 234 8.37 -10.32 -11.85
N LEU A 235 7.13 -10.81 -11.72
CA LEU A 235 5.93 -9.98 -11.81
C LEU A 235 5.65 -9.30 -10.47
N ASN A 236 5.57 -7.97 -10.45
CA ASN A 236 4.99 -7.26 -9.32
C ASN A 236 3.49 -7.61 -9.15
N LEU A 237 2.96 -7.34 -7.95
CA LEU A 237 1.57 -7.67 -7.61
C LEU A 237 0.57 -7.02 -8.58
N TRP A 238 0.84 -5.80 -9.02
CA TRP A 238 -0.04 -5.08 -9.93
C TRP A 238 -0.12 -5.73 -11.32
N CYS A 239 1.01 -6.11 -11.91
CA CYS A 239 1.05 -6.80 -13.19
C CYS A 239 0.34 -8.17 -13.12
N LEU A 240 0.51 -8.89 -12.01
CA LEU A 240 -0.19 -10.15 -11.75
C LEU A 240 -1.71 -9.93 -11.65
N THR A 241 -2.11 -8.87 -10.97
CA THR A 241 -3.51 -8.45 -10.81
C THR A 241 -4.16 -8.16 -12.15
N LEU A 242 -3.52 -7.34 -12.99
CA LEU A 242 -4.02 -7.02 -14.33
C LEU A 242 -4.09 -8.23 -15.26
N LEU A 243 -3.13 -9.16 -15.14
CA LEU A 243 -3.15 -10.40 -15.89
C LEU A 243 -4.37 -11.26 -15.54
N VAL A 244 -4.68 -11.43 -14.26
CA VAL A 244 -5.88 -12.15 -13.80
C VAL A 244 -7.15 -11.44 -14.28
N TYR A 245 -7.23 -10.11 -14.13
CA TYR A 245 -8.34 -9.30 -14.62
C TYR A 245 -8.59 -9.49 -16.12
N LYS A 246 -7.53 -9.52 -16.93
CA LYS A 246 -7.65 -9.74 -18.38
C LYS A 246 -8.23 -11.12 -18.71
N CYS A 247 -7.97 -12.12 -17.87
CA CYS A 247 -8.40 -13.50 -18.09
C CYS A 247 -9.82 -13.80 -17.56
N GLN A 248 -10.34 -13.00 -16.63
CA GLN A 248 -11.62 -13.26 -15.95
C GLN A 248 -12.85 -13.23 -16.89
N ASN A 249 -12.76 -12.49 -17.99
CA ASN A 249 -13.88 -12.29 -18.93
C ASN A 249 -14.10 -13.50 -19.87
N GLN A 250 -13.35 -14.58 -19.69
CA GLN A 250 -13.49 -15.81 -20.46
C GLN A 250 -14.45 -16.78 -19.73
N PRO A 251 -15.66 -17.03 -20.25
CA PRO A 251 -16.55 -18.01 -19.66
C PRO A 251 -16.03 -19.44 -19.93
N PRO A 252 -16.12 -20.35 -18.94
CA PRO A 252 -16.71 -20.15 -17.62
C PRO A 252 -15.66 -19.64 -16.61
N ASN A 253 -16.00 -18.61 -15.82
CA ASN A 253 -15.12 -18.04 -14.79
C ASN A 253 -15.14 -18.87 -13.48
N LEU A 254 -14.83 -20.16 -13.62
CA LEU A 254 -14.54 -21.03 -12.49
C LEU A 254 -13.08 -20.87 -12.07
N LEU A 255 -12.78 -21.15 -10.81
CA LEU A 255 -11.42 -21.11 -10.25
C LEU A 255 -10.39 -21.82 -11.15
N THR A 256 -10.65 -23.09 -11.50
CA THR A 256 -9.74 -23.91 -12.31
C THR A 256 -9.57 -23.34 -13.72
N SER A 257 -10.67 -22.86 -14.32
CA SER A 257 -10.65 -22.26 -15.66
C SER A 257 -9.85 -20.96 -15.67
N LEU A 258 -10.06 -20.09 -14.69
CA LEU A 258 -9.33 -18.83 -14.56
C LEU A 258 -7.83 -19.07 -14.35
N PHE A 259 -7.47 -19.99 -13.45
CA PHE A 259 -6.08 -20.38 -13.23
C PHE A 259 -5.42 -20.88 -14.52
N ARG A 260 -6.09 -21.78 -15.25
CA ARG A 260 -5.64 -22.26 -16.56
C ARG A 260 -5.52 -21.12 -17.58
N SER A 261 -6.49 -20.23 -17.65
CA SER A 261 -6.51 -19.09 -18.58
C SER A 261 -5.36 -18.12 -18.35
N VAL A 262 -4.96 -17.89 -17.10
CA VAL A 262 -3.79 -17.07 -16.77
C VAL A 262 -2.52 -17.66 -17.39
N PHE A 263 -2.28 -18.96 -17.20
CA PHE A 263 -1.11 -19.62 -17.80
C PHE A 263 -1.21 -19.74 -19.32
N ALA A 264 -2.42 -19.95 -19.87
CA ALA A 264 -2.64 -19.91 -21.32
C ALA A 264 -2.27 -18.53 -21.89
N CYS A 265 -2.71 -17.45 -21.25
CA CYS A 265 -2.40 -16.06 -21.61
C CYS A 265 -0.90 -15.75 -21.54
N LEU A 266 -0.20 -16.20 -20.48
CA LEU A 266 1.25 -16.05 -20.40
C LEU A 266 2.00 -16.86 -21.45
N SER A 267 1.56 -18.11 -21.69
CA SER A 267 2.19 -19.03 -22.62
C SER A 267 2.05 -18.61 -24.09
N SER A 268 1.00 -17.84 -24.42
CA SER A 268 0.82 -17.23 -25.75
C SER A 268 1.80 -16.10 -26.04
N GLY A 269 2.59 -15.69 -25.03
CA GLY A 269 3.60 -14.65 -25.19
C GLY A 269 3.07 -13.23 -24.99
N ILE A 270 2.03 -13.03 -24.18
CA ILE A 270 1.47 -11.70 -23.92
C ILE A 270 2.52 -10.66 -23.49
N LEU A 271 3.54 -11.11 -22.74
CA LEU A 271 4.62 -10.28 -22.21
C LEU A 271 5.86 -10.23 -23.13
N LEU A 272 5.85 -10.85 -24.31
CA LEU A 272 7.01 -10.78 -25.21
C LEU A 272 7.21 -9.35 -25.77
N PRO A 273 8.43 -8.97 -26.17
CA PRO A 273 8.76 -7.60 -26.56
C PRO A 273 7.92 -7.07 -27.73
N ASN A 274 7.81 -5.74 -27.79
CA ASN A 274 6.98 -4.97 -28.73
C ASN A 274 7.27 -5.34 -30.20
N GLN A 275 6.44 -6.25 -30.71
CA GLN A 275 6.29 -6.80 -32.07
C GLN A 275 5.60 -8.17 -31.99
N ILE A 276 5.74 -8.86 -30.86
CA ILE A 276 5.24 -10.24 -30.66
C ILE A 276 4.09 -10.26 -29.64
N GLY A 277 4.24 -9.58 -28.49
CA GLY A 277 3.25 -9.55 -27.43
C GLY A 277 2.45 -8.24 -27.40
N PRO A 278 1.14 -8.27 -27.10
CA PRO A 278 0.32 -7.05 -26.95
C PRO A 278 0.56 -6.28 -25.63
N GLY A 279 1.31 -6.85 -24.66
CA GLY A 279 1.57 -6.21 -23.37
C GLY A 279 0.36 -6.12 -22.44
N ILE A 280 0.53 -5.45 -21.29
CA ILE A 280 -0.53 -5.24 -20.29
C ILE A 280 -0.62 -3.74 -19.99
N ILE A 281 -1.64 -3.07 -20.51
CA ILE A 281 -1.84 -1.64 -20.30
C ILE A 281 -2.36 -1.39 -18.87
N ASP A 282 -1.76 -0.43 -18.16
CA ASP A 282 -2.22 0.00 -16.84
C ASP A 282 -3.49 0.88 -16.95
N PRO A 283 -4.67 0.42 -16.45
CA PRO A 283 -5.91 1.18 -16.50
C PRO A 283 -5.95 2.37 -15.53
N CYS A 284 -5.02 2.43 -14.56
CA CYS A 284 -4.95 3.54 -13.61
C CYS A 284 -4.19 4.73 -14.17
N GLU A 285 -3.39 4.56 -15.22
CA GLU A 285 -2.66 5.64 -15.87
C GLU A 285 -3.44 6.28 -17.03
N LYS A 286 -3.19 7.58 -17.24
CA LYS A 286 -3.83 8.32 -18.33
C LYS A 286 -3.19 7.97 -19.68
N GLU A 287 -1.88 7.76 -19.67
CA GLU A 287 -1.12 7.34 -20.84
C GLU A 287 -1.17 5.83 -20.98
N LEU A 288 -0.99 5.34 -22.21
CA LEU A 288 -0.94 3.91 -22.50
C LEU A 288 0.41 3.33 -22.05
N ILE A 289 0.54 3.10 -20.75
CA ILE A 289 1.74 2.58 -20.11
C ILE A 289 1.62 1.05 -19.98
N ASP A 290 2.63 0.32 -20.45
CA ASP A 290 2.75 -1.12 -20.21
C ASP A 290 3.17 -1.37 -18.75
N ALA A 291 2.28 -1.98 -17.96
CA ALA A 291 2.51 -2.35 -16.57
C ALA A 291 3.68 -3.34 -16.42
N ALA A 292 4.07 -4.04 -17.48
CA ALA A 292 5.20 -4.96 -17.50
C ALA A 292 6.50 -4.35 -18.05
N ALA A 293 6.53 -3.04 -18.36
CA ALA A 293 7.65 -2.38 -19.05
C ALA A 293 9.02 -2.56 -18.36
N TYR A 294 9.04 -2.72 -17.04
CA TYR A 294 10.26 -2.91 -16.25
C TYR A 294 10.94 -4.28 -16.46
N LEU A 295 10.25 -5.25 -17.07
CA LEU A 295 10.80 -6.60 -17.28
C LEU A 295 11.81 -6.63 -18.42
N THR A 296 12.94 -7.29 -18.18
CA THR A 296 13.94 -7.56 -19.23
C THR A 296 13.42 -8.60 -20.23
N ASN A 297 14.02 -8.63 -21.42
CA ASN A 297 13.67 -9.63 -22.45
C ASN A 297 13.88 -11.07 -21.96
N GLU A 298 14.92 -11.30 -21.14
CA GLU A 298 15.21 -12.61 -20.55
C GLU A 298 14.17 -13.03 -19.51
N GLN A 299 13.72 -12.09 -18.66
CA GLN A 299 12.64 -12.34 -17.70
C GLN A 299 11.33 -12.65 -18.43
N ARG A 300 11.00 -11.89 -19.48
CA ARG A 300 9.82 -12.11 -20.33
C ARG A 300 9.84 -13.50 -20.97
N LEU A 301 10.97 -13.90 -21.55
CA LEU A 301 11.11 -15.24 -22.15
C LEU A 301 11.00 -16.35 -21.10
N SER A 302 11.62 -16.16 -19.92
CA SER A 302 11.56 -17.12 -18.81
C SER A 302 10.14 -17.32 -18.30
N LEU A 303 9.37 -16.24 -18.16
CA LEU A 303 7.95 -16.26 -17.82
C LEU A 303 7.12 -17.04 -18.85
N THR A 304 7.32 -16.76 -20.14
CA THR A 304 6.60 -17.46 -21.22
C THR A 304 6.94 -18.95 -21.25
N ASN A 305 8.21 -19.32 -21.15
CA ASN A 305 8.65 -20.72 -21.13
C ASN A 305 8.08 -21.47 -19.90
N TYR A 306 8.16 -20.83 -18.72
CA TYR A 306 7.55 -21.36 -17.50
C TYR A 306 6.05 -21.60 -17.68
N ALA A 307 5.32 -20.61 -18.21
CA ALA A 307 3.89 -20.76 -18.46
C ALA A 307 3.56 -21.86 -19.48
N GLN A 308 4.37 -22.01 -20.54
CA GLN A 308 4.26 -23.11 -21.49
C GLN A 308 4.51 -24.48 -20.84
N HIS A 309 5.39 -24.57 -19.84
CA HIS A 309 5.56 -25.79 -19.07
C HIS A 309 4.34 -26.07 -18.18
N ILE A 310 3.88 -25.08 -17.41
CA ILE A 310 2.73 -25.21 -16.51
C ILE A 310 1.46 -25.60 -17.27
N ILE A 311 1.18 -24.99 -18.44
CA ILE A 311 -0.04 -25.32 -19.20
C ILE A 311 -0.04 -26.76 -19.70
N ARG A 312 1.15 -27.33 -20.01
CA ARG A 312 1.29 -28.76 -20.34
C ARG A 312 1.02 -29.63 -19.11
N LEU A 313 1.54 -29.27 -17.94
CA LEU A 313 1.24 -29.99 -16.69
C LEU A 313 -0.26 -29.97 -16.35
N ILE A 314 -0.93 -28.82 -16.52
CA ILE A 314 -2.39 -28.69 -16.35
C ILE A 314 -3.14 -29.59 -17.34
N ALA A 315 -2.68 -29.65 -18.60
CA ALA A 315 -3.31 -30.50 -19.61
C ALA A 315 -3.19 -32.01 -19.31
N PHE A 316 -2.13 -32.43 -18.62
CA PHE A 316 -1.95 -33.79 -18.13
C PHE A 316 -2.37 -33.98 -16.66
N GLU A 317 -3.12 -33.02 -16.10
CA GLU A 317 -3.65 -33.05 -14.72
C GLU A 317 -2.57 -33.27 -13.64
N ASN A 318 -1.32 -32.90 -13.92
CA ASN A 318 -0.19 -33.09 -13.01
C ASN A 318 -0.01 -31.89 -12.09
N TYR A 319 -1.00 -31.65 -11.23
CA TYR A 319 -1.01 -30.54 -10.27
C TYR A 319 0.02 -30.72 -9.14
N GLU A 320 0.43 -31.95 -8.85
CA GLU A 320 1.44 -32.26 -7.83
C GLU A 320 2.79 -31.61 -8.13
N LYS A 321 3.20 -31.58 -9.41
CA LYS A 321 4.42 -30.89 -9.83
C LYS A 321 4.30 -29.37 -9.80
N ILE A 322 3.08 -28.84 -10.01
CA ILE A 322 2.83 -27.39 -10.01
C ILE A 322 2.91 -26.85 -8.59
N PHE A 323 2.20 -27.48 -7.66
CA PHE A 323 2.10 -27.05 -6.26
C PHE A 323 3.13 -27.69 -5.34
N GLN A 324 3.97 -28.59 -5.88
CA GLN A 324 5.03 -29.28 -5.16
C GLN A 324 4.52 -29.99 -3.90
N PHE A 325 3.34 -30.61 -3.95
CA PHE A 325 2.71 -31.30 -2.81
C PHE A 325 3.61 -32.39 -2.18
N GLY A 326 4.58 -32.92 -2.94
CA GLY A 326 5.48 -34.00 -2.52
C GLY A 326 6.49 -33.67 -1.43
N SER A 327 6.71 -32.39 -1.07
CA SER A 327 7.57 -32.01 0.07
C SER A 327 6.79 -31.86 1.39
N TYR A 328 5.46 -31.85 1.35
CA TYR A 328 4.61 -31.74 2.55
C TYR A 328 4.35 -33.07 3.26
N GLN A 329 4.69 -34.21 2.65
CA GLN A 329 4.49 -35.54 3.23
C GLN A 329 5.83 -36.22 3.49
N THR A 330 6.46 -35.91 4.62
CA THR A 330 7.27 -36.91 5.36
C THR A 330 7.62 -36.45 6.78
N GLU A 331 7.87 -35.17 7.04
CA GLU A 331 8.34 -34.73 8.36
C GLU A 331 7.21 -34.48 9.39
N GLN A 332 6.05 -33.96 8.96
CA GLN A 332 4.94 -33.64 9.88
C GLN A 332 4.01 -34.83 10.18
N LEU A 333 3.91 -35.81 9.28
CA LEU A 333 3.08 -37.00 9.53
C LEU A 333 3.77 -38.00 10.48
N SER A 334 5.10 -38.00 10.57
CA SER A 334 5.84 -38.87 11.49
C SER A 334 5.83 -38.41 12.95
N SER A 335 5.66 -37.11 13.21
CA SER A 335 5.56 -36.59 14.58
C SER A 335 4.20 -36.88 15.21
N ASP A 336 3.13 -36.88 14.41
CA ASP A 336 1.76 -37.07 14.92
C ASP A 336 1.35 -38.54 15.06
N ILE A 337 2.10 -39.47 14.45
CA ILE A 337 1.86 -40.93 14.58
C ILE A 337 2.59 -41.52 15.80
N ASN A 338 3.65 -40.88 16.30
CA ASN A 338 4.39 -41.33 17.49
C ASN A 338 3.87 -40.74 18.82
N MET A 339 2.72 -40.07 18.80
CA MET A 339 2.05 -39.51 19.98
C MET A 339 0.64 -40.12 20.19
N LYS A 340 0.52 -41.44 19.99
CA LYS A 340 -0.64 -42.23 20.45
C LYS A 340 -0.22 -43.44 21.26
#